data_AF-A0A7S1T404-F1
#
_entry.id   AF-A0A7S1T404-F1
#
_cell.length_a   1.000
_cell.length_b   1.000
_cell.length_c   1.000
_cell.angle_alpha   90.00
_cell.angle_beta   90.00
_cell.angle_gamma   90.00
#
_symmetry.space_group_name_H-M   'P 1'
#
loop_
_entity.id
_entity.type
_entity.pdbx_description
1 polymer ?
#
loop_
_entity_poly.entity_id
_entity_poly.type
_entity_poly.pdbx_seq_one_letter_code
_entity_poly.pdbx_strand_id
1 'polypeptide(L)'
;MAYGGGRRLPAAAADIVKSADWEAHVRDKWRDLQGPVCIFELDDVNIRDFCQGDIYLVEQDLLPVVPRDVALDVLQLLKAEGLENAYHVRKEMVNFKKVCLNVYQEADKLEKDIRQMCSFFHSSDAVLSESGDYHIHSARYTELCQTRNACKGALGVVADVRRITKAVCCVPRFPRSGVPSMLVEAPYCMTAWRDVERATYFIEHGVKGWEGRLVG
;
A
#
# COMPACT_ATOMS: atom_id res chain seq x y z
N MET A 1 0.39 14.99 -11.28
CA MET A 1 0.04 16.01 -10.26
C MET A 1 1.12 17.07 -10.30
N ALA A 2 0.78 18.29 -10.68
CA ALA A 2 1.71 19.41 -10.58
C ALA A 2 1.81 19.81 -9.11
N TYR A 3 2.98 19.61 -8.49
CA TYR A 3 3.33 20.25 -7.22
C TYR A 3 3.52 21.75 -7.49
N GLY A 4 2.41 22.46 -7.63
CA GLY A 4 2.36 23.87 -7.99
C GLY A 4 2.29 24.74 -6.74
N GLY A 5 3.29 25.60 -6.56
CA GLY A 5 3.28 26.67 -5.55
C GLY A 5 4.28 26.51 -4.42
N GLY A 6 5.53 26.14 -4.73
CA GLY A 6 6.59 26.08 -3.73
C GLY A 6 6.77 27.43 -3.04
N ARG A 7 6.32 27.55 -1.78
CA ARG A 7 6.69 28.67 -0.93
C ARG A 7 8.20 28.64 -0.80
N ARG A 8 8.87 29.68 -1.30
CA ARG A 8 10.32 29.80 -1.18
C ARG A 8 10.66 30.02 0.29
N LEU A 9 11.72 29.37 0.75
CA LEU A 9 12.36 29.71 2.01
C LEU A 9 12.67 31.23 2.03
N PRO A 10 12.56 31.89 3.19
CA PRO A 10 12.98 33.29 3.33
C PRO A 10 14.41 33.46 2.79
N ALA A 11 14.69 34.55 2.08
CA ALA A 11 16.00 34.78 1.43
C ALA A 11 17.19 34.64 2.41
N ALA A 12 17.00 35.04 3.67
CA ALA A 12 17.99 34.89 4.74
C ALA A 12 18.36 33.43 5.05
N ALA A 13 17.41 32.49 4.95
CA ALA A 13 17.67 31.07 5.14
C ALA A 13 18.42 30.45 3.95
N ALA A 14 18.25 30.99 2.74
CA ALA A 14 18.89 30.49 1.53
C ALA A 14 20.39 30.83 1.44
N ASP A 15 20.82 31.92 2.09
CA ASP A 15 22.22 32.37 2.10
C ASP A 15 23.07 31.65 3.17
N ILE A 16 22.46 31.21 4.28
CA ILE A 16 23.14 30.44 5.34
C ILE A 16 23.52 29.03 4.85
N VAL A 17 22.67 28.40 4.02
CA VAL A 17 22.79 26.97 3.66
C VAL A 17 23.88 26.69 2.61
N LYS A 18 24.46 27.71 1.97
CA LYS A 18 25.37 27.55 0.83
C LYS A 18 26.87 27.75 1.11
N SER A 19 27.27 28.07 2.34
CA SER A 19 28.70 28.19 2.65
C SER A 19 29.30 26.81 2.98
N ALA A 20 30.55 26.56 2.56
CA ALA A 20 31.28 25.36 2.97
C ALA A 20 31.42 25.27 4.51
N ASP A 21 31.45 26.43 5.17
CA ASP A 21 31.47 26.55 6.63
C ASP A 21 30.19 26.01 7.27
N TRP A 22 29.05 26.13 6.59
CA TRP A 22 27.78 25.62 7.06
C TRP A 22 27.70 24.10 7.04
N GLU A 23 28.11 23.48 5.94
CA GLU A 23 28.11 22.02 5.84
C GLU A 23 29.05 21.40 6.89
N ALA A 24 30.23 22.00 7.08
CA ALA A 24 31.17 21.61 8.13
C ALA A 24 30.56 21.75 9.53
N HIS A 25 29.86 22.86 9.80
CA HIS A 25 29.15 23.08 11.07
C HIS A 25 28.09 22.00 11.34
N VAL A 26 27.25 21.70 10.35
CA VAL A 26 26.20 20.67 10.49
C VAL A 26 26.82 19.29 10.73
N ARG A 27 27.90 18.95 10.01
CA ARG A 27 28.61 17.68 10.19
C ARG A 27 29.22 17.53 11.59
N ASP A 28 29.81 18.61 12.11
CA ASP A 28 30.36 18.66 13.47
C ASP A 28 29.27 18.46 14.52
N LYS A 29 28.18 19.24 14.44
CA LYS A 29 27.03 19.10 15.34
C LYS A 29 26.35 17.73 15.25
N TRP A 30 26.25 17.17 14.05
CA TRP A 30 25.61 15.87 13.84
C TRP A 30 26.40 14.73 14.47
N ARG A 31 27.74 14.80 14.37
CA ARG A 31 28.64 13.80 14.96
C ARG A 31 28.40 13.64 16.46
N ASP A 32 28.15 14.75 17.15
CA ASP A 32 27.86 14.77 18.59
C ASP A 32 26.46 14.24 18.93
N LEU A 33 25.50 14.35 18.01
CA LEU A 33 24.08 14.02 18.26
C LEU A 33 23.70 12.58 17.89
N GLN A 34 24.05 12.15 16.68
CA GLN A 34 23.48 10.96 16.04
C GLN A 34 24.56 9.99 15.50
N GLY A 35 25.84 10.34 15.60
CA GLY A 35 26.96 9.48 15.22
C GLY A 35 27.64 9.84 13.90
N PRO A 36 28.42 8.91 13.31
CA PRO A 36 29.42 9.25 12.29
C PRO A 36 28.86 9.58 10.91
N VAL A 37 27.64 9.12 10.57
CA VAL A 37 27.04 9.31 9.25
C VAL A 37 26.12 10.54 9.29
N CYS A 38 26.46 11.55 8.50
CA CYS A 38 25.69 12.80 8.42
C CYS A 38 24.50 12.68 7.45
N ILE A 39 23.47 13.52 7.62
CA ILE A 39 22.32 13.63 6.71
C ILE A 39 22.71 13.94 5.25
N PHE A 40 23.88 14.56 5.02
CA PHE A 40 24.41 14.82 3.68
C PHE A 40 25.06 13.60 3.01
N GLU A 41 25.30 12.53 3.76
CA GLU A 41 25.86 11.26 3.29
C GLU A 41 24.77 10.20 3.10
N LEU A 42 23.51 10.63 3.09
CA LEU A 42 22.37 9.74 2.89
C LEU A 42 22.40 9.08 1.52
N ASP A 43 22.28 7.76 1.53
CA ASP A 43 22.07 6.92 0.35
C ASP A 43 20.84 6.02 0.55
N ASP A 44 20.59 5.12 -0.40
CA ASP A 44 19.46 4.20 -0.36
C ASP A 44 19.62 3.07 0.68
N VAL A 45 20.83 2.88 1.22
CA VAL A 45 21.18 1.85 2.19
C VAL A 45 21.01 2.41 3.62
N ASN A 46 21.67 3.53 3.93
CA ASN A 46 21.78 4.09 5.28
C ASN A 46 20.57 4.93 5.71
N ILE A 47 19.69 5.33 4.79
CA ILE A 47 18.47 6.11 5.11
C ILE A 47 17.53 5.40 6.10
N ARG A 48 17.68 4.09 6.26
CA ARG A 48 16.88 3.27 7.18
C ARG A 48 17.38 3.36 8.62
N ASP A 49 18.60 3.81 8.83
CA ASP A 49 19.25 3.89 10.15
C ASP A 49 18.86 5.17 10.90
N PHE A 50 18.25 6.13 10.20
CA PHE A 50 17.80 7.39 10.79
C PHE A 50 16.43 7.24 11.48
N CYS A 51 16.28 7.95 12.59
CA CYS A 51 15.02 8.06 13.33
C CYS A 51 13.88 8.53 12.40
N GLN A 52 12.70 7.93 12.57
CA GLN A 52 11.63 8.02 11.60
C GLN A 52 10.23 7.94 12.21
N GLY A 53 9.27 8.58 11.54
CA GLY A 53 7.83 8.34 11.77
C GLY A 53 7.09 9.40 12.55
N ASP A 54 7.75 10.50 12.91
CA ASP A 54 7.16 11.61 13.65
C ASP A 54 7.86 12.94 13.26
N ILE A 55 7.10 14.03 13.24
CA ILE A 55 7.64 15.38 13.02
C ILE A 55 8.54 15.81 14.17
N TYR A 56 8.29 15.33 15.39
CA TYR A 56 9.13 15.60 16.56
C TYR A 56 10.60 15.21 16.34
N LEU A 57 10.85 14.12 15.61
CA LEU A 57 12.21 13.66 15.31
C LEU A 57 12.92 14.64 14.37
N VAL A 58 12.19 15.23 13.42
CA VAL A 58 12.70 16.31 12.57
C VAL A 58 13.02 17.55 13.38
N GLU A 59 12.17 17.90 14.36
CA GLU A 59 12.43 19.02 15.28
C GLU A 59 13.70 18.81 16.10
N GLN A 60 13.88 17.59 16.64
CA GLN A 60 15.08 17.20 17.41
C GLN A 60 16.36 17.28 16.57
N ASP A 61 16.30 16.94 15.29
CA ASP A 61 17.46 16.97 14.40
C ASP A 61 17.75 18.39 13.88
N LEU A 62 16.71 19.19 13.63
CA LEU A 62 16.84 20.51 12.99
C LEU A 62 17.24 21.62 13.98
N LEU A 63 16.65 21.65 15.17
CA LEU A 63 16.88 22.72 16.16
C LEU A 63 18.34 22.83 16.65
N PRO A 64 19.11 21.74 16.79
CA PRO A 64 20.51 21.82 17.21
C PRO A 64 21.48 22.26 16.12
N VAL A 65 21.12 22.02 14.85
CA VAL A 65 22.01 22.27 13.71
C VAL A 65 21.69 23.57 12.97
N VAL A 66 20.49 24.15 13.17
CA VAL A 66 20.01 25.36 12.49
C VAL A 66 19.75 26.51 13.47
N PRO A 67 20.08 27.78 13.13
CA PRO A 67 19.59 28.93 13.89
C PRO A 67 18.10 28.82 14.16
N ARG A 68 17.71 29.12 15.40
CA ARG A 68 16.38 28.79 15.93
C ARG A 68 15.24 29.42 15.11
N ASP A 69 15.41 30.66 14.69
CA ASP A 69 14.49 31.38 13.81
C ASP A 69 14.28 30.65 12.48
N VAL A 70 15.37 30.28 11.82
CA VAL A 70 15.33 29.54 10.55
C VAL A 70 14.74 28.14 10.73
N ALA A 71 15.08 27.44 11.83
CA ALA A 71 14.53 26.13 12.14
C ALA A 71 13.00 26.19 12.30
N LEU A 72 12.49 27.20 13.02
CA LEU A 72 11.05 27.40 13.23
C LEU A 72 10.33 27.70 11.91
N ASP A 73 10.91 28.52 11.03
CA ASP A 73 10.36 28.81 9.71
C ASP A 73 10.27 27.54 8.83
N VAL A 74 11.32 26.71 8.84
CA VAL A 74 11.35 25.43 8.12
C VAL A 74 10.30 24.46 8.68
N LEU A 75 10.20 24.33 10.00
CA LEU A 75 9.20 23.46 10.64
C LEU A 75 7.77 23.92 10.32
N GLN A 76 7.53 25.23 10.32
CA GLN A 76 6.23 25.78 9.95
C GLN A 76 5.91 25.51 8.47
N LEU A 77 6.91 25.61 7.58
CA LEU A 77 6.76 25.23 6.19
C LEU A 77 6.41 23.74 6.04
N LEU A 78 7.14 22.84 6.70
CA LEU A 78 6.86 21.39 6.66
C LEU A 78 5.46 21.05 7.18
N LYS A 79 5.01 21.71 8.25
CA LYS A 79 3.64 21.58 8.77
C LYS A 79 2.61 22.09 7.76
N ALA A 80 2.86 23.23 7.12
CA ALA A 80 1.98 23.80 6.10
C ALA A 80 1.86 22.94 4.84
N GLU A 81 2.93 22.20 4.47
CA GLU A 81 2.92 21.21 3.40
C GLU A 81 2.28 19.87 3.82
N GLY A 82 1.84 19.74 5.08
CA GLY A 82 1.10 18.58 5.58
C GLY A 82 1.98 17.39 5.96
N LEU A 83 3.27 17.59 6.25
CA LEU A 83 4.18 16.51 6.64
C LEU A 83 3.67 15.71 7.86
N GLU A 84 3.12 16.41 8.86
CA GLU A 84 2.54 15.79 10.05
C GLU A 84 1.35 14.87 9.69
N ASN A 85 0.44 15.35 8.84
CA ASN A 85 -0.65 14.53 8.32
C ASN A 85 -0.13 13.32 7.55
N ALA A 86 0.97 13.44 6.79
CA ALA A 86 1.57 12.32 6.09
C ALA A 86 2.09 11.23 7.05
N TYR A 87 2.70 11.61 8.18
CA TYR A 87 3.09 10.64 9.23
C TYR A 87 1.87 9.94 9.83
N HIS A 88 0.81 10.69 10.15
CA HIS A 88 -0.44 10.13 10.66
C HIS A 88 -1.08 9.15 9.67
N VAL A 89 -1.23 9.56 8.40
CA VAL A 89 -1.77 8.70 7.34
C VAL A 89 -0.92 7.43 7.21
N ARG A 90 0.41 7.53 7.22
CA ARG A 90 1.28 6.35 7.16
C ARG A 90 1.06 5.41 8.35
N LYS A 91 0.94 5.94 9.57
CA LYS A 91 0.66 5.17 10.78
C LYS A 91 -0.68 4.44 10.66
N GLU A 92 -1.73 5.15 10.23
CA GLU A 92 -3.05 4.56 10.00
C GLU A 92 -3.03 3.51 8.90
N MET A 93 -2.31 3.72 7.79
CA MET A 93 -2.14 2.70 6.74
C MET A 93 -1.41 1.45 7.25
N VAL A 94 -0.41 1.62 8.13
CA VAL A 94 0.28 0.49 8.78
C VAL A 94 -0.65 -0.29 9.70
N ASN A 95 -1.58 0.37 10.38
CA ASN A 95 -2.60 -0.29 11.20
C ASN A 95 -3.65 -0.97 10.31
N PHE A 96 -4.14 -0.26 9.29
CA PHE A 96 -5.13 -0.74 8.35
C PHE A 96 -4.67 -2.01 7.64
N LYS A 97 -3.42 -2.09 7.15
CA LYS A 97 -2.90 -3.33 6.53
C LYS A 97 -2.86 -4.53 7.50
N LYS A 98 -2.75 -4.28 8.82
CA LYS A 98 -2.81 -5.34 9.85
C LYS A 98 -4.26 -5.76 10.09
N VAL A 99 -5.20 -4.81 10.13
CA VAL A 99 -6.63 -5.12 10.18
C VAL A 99 -7.02 -5.98 8.98
N CYS A 100 -6.63 -5.60 7.77
CA CYS A 100 -6.88 -6.40 6.56
C CYS A 100 -6.23 -7.79 6.63
N LEU A 101 -5.05 -7.93 7.26
CA LEU A 101 -4.42 -9.24 7.48
C LEU A 101 -5.30 -10.14 8.34
N ASN A 102 -5.80 -9.62 9.46
CA ASN A 102 -6.63 -10.39 10.38
C ASN A 102 -7.97 -10.76 9.72
N VAL A 103 -8.61 -9.80 9.04
CA VAL A 103 -9.84 -10.06 8.28
C VAL A 103 -9.61 -11.14 7.23
N TYR A 104 -8.50 -11.06 6.47
CA TYR A 104 -8.15 -12.09 5.49
C TYR A 104 -7.96 -13.46 6.14
N GLN A 105 -7.23 -13.55 7.25
CA GLN A 105 -6.96 -14.81 7.94
C GLN A 105 -8.24 -15.47 8.46
N GLU A 106 -9.17 -14.71 9.03
CA GLU A 106 -10.44 -15.25 9.50
C GLU A 106 -11.37 -15.62 8.34
N ALA A 107 -11.44 -14.80 7.29
CA ALA A 107 -12.24 -15.11 6.12
C ALA A 107 -11.69 -16.33 5.34
N ASP A 108 -10.37 -16.55 5.34
CA ASP A 108 -9.73 -17.70 4.68
C ASP A 108 -10.08 -19.02 5.38
N LYS A 109 -10.20 -19.00 6.72
CA LYS A 109 -10.75 -20.14 7.48
C LYS A 109 -12.20 -20.41 7.08
N LEU A 110 -13.03 -19.36 7.04
CA LEU A 110 -14.44 -19.48 6.68
C LEU A 110 -14.62 -20.03 5.25
N GLU A 111 -13.81 -19.61 4.26
CA GLU A 111 -13.85 -20.19 2.90
C GLU A 111 -13.56 -21.69 2.92
N LYS A 112 -12.56 -22.11 3.70
CA LYS A 112 -12.18 -23.52 3.83
C LYS A 112 -13.30 -24.36 4.44
N ASP A 113 -13.99 -23.84 5.46
CA ASP A 113 -15.14 -24.50 6.08
C ASP A 113 -16.31 -24.61 5.10
N ILE A 114 -16.63 -23.54 4.36
CA ILE A 114 -17.67 -23.57 3.32
C ILE A 114 -17.29 -24.55 2.21
N ARG A 115 -16.02 -24.61 1.81
CA ARG A 115 -15.53 -25.57 0.83
C ARG A 115 -15.73 -27.01 1.29
N GLN A 116 -15.48 -27.30 2.57
CA GLN A 116 -15.73 -28.62 3.13
C GLN A 116 -17.24 -28.95 3.13
N MET A 117 -18.09 -27.98 3.48
CA MET A 117 -19.55 -28.16 3.37
C MET A 117 -20.00 -28.40 1.92
N CYS A 118 -19.42 -27.69 0.94
CA CYS A 118 -19.72 -27.94 -0.48
C CYS A 118 -19.44 -29.40 -0.85
N SER A 119 -18.31 -29.97 -0.41
CA SER A 119 -17.99 -31.37 -0.67
C SER A 119 -18.96 -32.34 0.01
N PHE A 120 -19.47 -32.02 1.20
CA PHE A 120 -20.46 -32.84 1.88
C PHE A 120 -21.82 -32.85 1.15
N PHE A 121 -22.28 -31.69 0.69
CA PHE A 121 -23.55 -31.57 -0.04
C PHE A 121 -23.41 -31.84 -1.55
N HIS A 122 -22.21 -32.17 -2.02
CA HIS A 122 -21.97 -32.64 -3.37
C HIS A 122 -22.54 -34.05 -3.49
N SER A 123 -23.84 -34.14 -3.83
CA SER A 123 -24.50 -35.42 -4.01
C SER A 123 -24.02 -36.08 -5.31
N SER A 124 -23.67 -37.37 -5.23
CA SER A 124 -23.44 -38.25 -6.37
C SER A 124 -24.68 -38.47 -7.22
N ASP A 125 -25.87 -38.14 -6.69
CA ASP A 125 -27.17 -38.39 -7.31
C ASP A 125 -27.66 -37.17 -8.09
N ALA A 126 -26.72 -36.40 -8.67
CA ALA A 126 -27.04 -35.23 -9.48
C ALA A 126 -27.95 -35.64 -10.65
N VAL A 127 -29.23 -35.30 -10.55
CA VAL A 127 -30.25 -35.63 -11.55
C VAL A 127 -29.94 -34.83 -12.82
N LEU A 128 -29.90 -35.51 -13.96
CA LEU A 128 -29.78 -34.83 -15.25
C LEU A 128 -31.07 -34.05 -15.54
N SER A 129 -30.96 -32.92 -16.26
CA SER A 129 -32.13 -32.20 -16.77
C SER A 129 -33.01 -33.12 -17.60
N GLU A 130 -34.29 -32.77 -17.79
CA GLU A 130 -35.21 -33.54 -18.65
C GLU A 130 -34.66 -33.74 -20.07
N SER A 131 -33.83 -32.82 -20.56
CA SER A 131 -33.12 -32.91 -21.83
C SER A 131 -31.79 -33.68 -21.79
N GLY A 132 -31.28 -33.99 -20.59
CA GLY A 132 -29.99 -34.66 -20.40
C GLY A 132 -28.76 -33.74 -20.51
N ASP A 133 -28.95 -32.46 -20.82
CA ASP A 133 -27.86 -31.55 -21.19
C ASP A 133 -27.04 -31.03 -20.00
N TYR A 134 -27.58 -31.05 -18.77
CA TYR A 134 -26.87 -30.54 -17.59
C TYR A 134 -27.29 -31.21 -16.27
N HIS A 135 -26.40 -31.18 -15.29
CA HIS A 135 -26.68 -31.68 -13.94
C HIS A 135 -27.44 -30.65 -13.10
N ILE A 136 -28.52 -31.10 -12.46
CA ILE A 136 -29.27 -30.32 -11.48
C ILE A 136 -28.72 -30.66 -10.10
N HIS A 137 -27.99 -29.72 -9.51
CA HIS A 137 -27.53 -29.85 -8.14
C HIS A 137 -28.62 -29.52 -7.13
N SER A 138 -28.48 -30.03 -5.91
CA SER A 138 -29.37 -29.67 -4.81
C SER A 138 -29.36 -28.15 -4.57
N ALA A 139 -30.49 -27.59 -4.15
CA ALA A 139 -30.59 -26.16 -3.83
C ALA A 139 -29.53 -25.74 -2.78
N ARG A 140 -29.28 -26.61 -1.79
CA ARG A 140 -28.28 -26.38 -0.75
C ARG A 140 -26.86 -26.35 -1.28
N TYR A 141 -26.51 -27.26 -2.20
CA TYR A 141 -25.19 -27.24 -2.84
C TYR A 141 -25.00 -25.97 -3.65
N THR A 142 -26.00 -25.58 -4.44
CA THR A 142 -25.98 -24.34 -5.24
C THR A 142 -25.77 -23.11 -4.37
N GLU A 143 -26.51 -22.98 -3.26
CA GLU A 143 -26.37 -21.89 -2.28
C GLU A 143 -24.95 -21.84 -1.68
N LEU A 144 -24.41 -22.99 -1.27
CA LEU A 144 -23.06 -23.09 -0.71
C LEU A 144 -21.99 -22.72 -1.74
N CYS A 145 -22.13 -23.16 -2.99
CA CYS A 145 -21.22 -22.79 -4.08
C CYS A 145 -21.24 -21.29 -4.36
N GLN A 146 -22.43 -20.68 -4.42
CA GLN A 146 -22.58 -19.23 -4.59
C GLN A 146 -21.94 -18.47 -3.43
N THR A 147 -22.23 -18.87 -2.19
CA THR A 147 -21.66 -18.28 -0.98
C THR A 147 -20.14 -18.39 -0.97
N ARG A 148 -19.61 -19.58 -1.29
CA ARG A 148 -18.17 -19.81 -1.40
C ARG A 148 -17.52 -18.89 -2.42
N ASN A 149 -18.12 -18.75 -3.60
CA ASN A 149 -17.59 -17.87 -4.65
C ASN A 149 -17.60 -16.40 -4.21
N ALA A 150 -18.66 -15.95 -3.53
CA ALA A 150 -18.71 -14.60 -2.95
C ALA A 150 -17.61 -14.40 -1.90
N CYS A 151 -17.42 -15.36 -0.98
CA CYS A 151 -16.35 -15.33 0.01
C CYS A 151 -14.96 -15.28 -0.64
N LYS A 152 -14.73 -16.09 -1.67
CA LYS A 152 -13.46 -16.12 -2.42
C LYS A 152 -13.17 -14.78 -3.11
N GLY A 153 -14.18 -14.17 -3.72
CA GLY A 153 -14.07 -12.83 -4.32
C GLY A 153 -13.72 -11.78 -3.26
N ALA A 154 -14.46 -11.74 -2.15
CA ALA A 154 -14.19 -10.83 -1.04
C ALA A 154 -12.78 -11.01 -0.46
N LEU A 155 -12.31 -12.25 -0.30
CA LEU A 155 -10.94 -12.57 0.11
C LEU A 155 -9.90 -11.99 -0.86
N GLY A 156 -10.14 -12.13 -2.17
CA GLY A 156 -9.30 -11.54 -3.21
C GLY A 156 -9.19 -10.02 -3.05
N VAL A 157 -10.32 -9.33 -2.84
CA VAL A 157 -10.34 -7.88 -2.62
C VAL A 157 -9.56 -7.49 -1.37
N VAL A 158 -9.79 -8.16 -0.23
CA VAL A 158 -9.08 -7.85 1.02
C VAL A 158 -7.57 -8.07 0.87
N ALA A 159 -7.17 -9.13 0.15
CA ALA A 159 -5.77 -9.39 -0.16
C ALA A 159 -5.15 -8.28 -1.02
N ASP A 160 -5.86 -7.79 -2.04
CA ASP A 160 -5.43 -6.68 -2.89
C ASP A 160 -5.31 -5.37 -2.10
N VAL A 161 -6.33 -5.01 -1.33
CA VAL A 161 -6.31 -3.83 -0.45
C VAL A 161 -5.10 -3.88 0.48
N ARG A 162 -4.83 -5.03 1.08
CA ARG A 162 -3.65 -5.21 1.94
C ARG A 162 -2.35 -5.07 1.16
N ARG A 163 -2.23 -5.69 -0.02
CA ARG A 163 -1.03 -5.63 -0.86
C ARG A 163 -0.70 -4.21 -1.30
N ILE A 164 -1.70 -3.48 -1.79
CA ILE A 164 -1.55 -2.06 -2.20
C ILE A 164 -1.19 -1.20 -0.99
N THR A 165 -1.94 -1.34 0.12
CA THR A 165 -1.64 -0.58 1.35
C THR A 165 -0.22 -0.85 1.84
N LYS A 166 0.24 -2.10 1.79
CA LYS A 166 1.64 -2.46 2.09
C LYS A 166 2.61 -1.80 1.12
N ALA A 167 2.34 -1.80 -0.19
CA ALA A 167 3.19 -1.16 -1.17
C ALA A 167 3.31 0.36 -0.94
N VAL A 168 2.20 1.05 -0.62
CA VAL A 168 2.23 2.47 -0.22
C VAL A 168 3.08 2.68 1.04
N CYS A 169 2.93 1.83 2.05
CA CYS A 169 3.76 1.89 3.26
C CYS A 169 5.27 1.68 3.00
N CYS A 170 5.60 1.04 1.87
CA CYS A 170 6.95 0.67 1.46
C CYS A 170 7.51 1.58 0.36
N VAL A 171 6.85 2.69 0.01
CA VAL A 171 7.41 3.69 -0.90
C VAL A 171 8.79 4.11 -0.37
N PRO A 172 9.85 3.95 -1.19
CA PRO A 172 11.20 4.36 -0.81
C PRO A 172 11.24 5.83 -0.45
N ARG A 173 12.06 6.15 0.54
CA ARG A 173 12.19 7.53 1.03
C ARG A 173 13.29 8.29 0.31
N PHE A 174 14.28 7.57 -0.19
CA PHE A 174 15.32 8.17 -0.97
C PHE A 174 14.73 8.59 -2.32
N PRO A 175 14.81 9.88 -2.71
CA PRO A 175 14.07 10.41 -3.86
C PRO A 175 14.34 9.69 -5.18
N ARG A 176 15.51 9.05 -5.33
CA ARG A 176 15.92 8.35 -6.56
C ARG A 176 15.50 6.89 -6.62
N SER A 177 15.00 6.32 -5.52
CA SER A 177 14.68 4.88 -5.43
C SER A 177 13.37 4.50 -6.12
N GLY A 178 12.66 5.45 -6.73
CA GLY A 178 11.46 5.21 -7.53
C GLY A 178 10.24 4.79 -6.70
N VAL A 179 9.18 4.37 -7.40
CA VAL A 179 7.92 3.92 -6.82
C VAL A 179 7.82 2.39 -6.98
N PRO A 180 7.29 1.64 -5.98
CA PRO A 180 7.08 0.20 -6.12
C PRO A 180 6.27 -0.15 -7.38
N SER A 181 6.71 -1.15 -8.15
CA SER A 181 6.08 -1.56 -9.43
C SER A 181 4.58 -1.83 -9.30
N MET A 182 4.17 -2.44 -8.18
CA MET A 182 2.76 -2.70 -7.88
C MET A 182 1.88 -1.43 -7.86
N LEU A 183 2.41 -0.29 -7.43
CA LEU A 183 1.65 0.97 -7.47
C LEU A 183 1.63 1.58 -8.87
N VAL A 184 2.66 1.33 -9.68
CA VAL A 184 2.74 1.77 -11.09
C VAL A 184 1.76 0.97 -11.96
N GLU A 185 1.64 -0.32 -11.69
CA GLU A 185 0.79 -1.25 -12.46
C GLU A 185 -0.67 -1.28 -11.96
N ALA A 186 -1.02 -0.53 -10.91
CA ALA A 186 -2.39 -0.49 -10.42
C ALA A 186 -3.33 0.19 -11.45
N PRO A 187 -4.57 -0.32 -11.66
CA PRO A 187 -5.21 -1.44 -10.96
C PRO A 187 -4.90 -2.83 -11.55
N TYR A 188 -4.18 -2.92 -12.68
CA TYR A 188 -3.99 -4.16 -13.45
C TYR A 188 -3.27 -5.29 -12.69
N CYS A 189 -2.45 -4.94 -11.70
CA CYS A 189 -1.79 -5.93 -10.84
C CYS A 189 -2.72 -6.58 -9.79
N MET A 190 -3.95 -6.08 -9.62
CA MET A 190 -4.90 -6.57 -8.62
C MET A 190 -5.59 -7.85 -9.10
N THR A 191 -5.80 -8.80 -8.20
CA THR A 191 -6.55 -10.02 -8.49
C THR A 191 -8.01 -9.69 -8.83
N ALA A 192 -8.63 -8.80 -8.05
CA ALA A 192 -10.01 -8.36 -8.26
C ALA A 192 -10.21 -7.67 -9.62
N TRP A 193 -9.18 -6.98 -10.14
CA TRP A 193 -9.24 -6.36 -11.46
C TRP A 193 -9.41 -7.39 -12.57
N ARG A 194 -8.70 -8.52 -12.48
CA ARG A 194 -8.82 -9.63 -13.46
C ARG A 194 -10.22 -10.24 -13.44
N ASP A 195 -10.83 -10.34 -12.27
CA ASP A 195 -12.20 -10.86 -12.15
C ASP A 195 -13.22 -9.90 -12.77
N VAL A 196 -13.04 -8.58 -12.58
CA VAL A 196 -13.86 -7.55 -13.25
C VAL A 196 -13.67 -7.60 -14.76
N GLU A 197 -12.43 -7.65 -15.24
CA GLU A 197 -12.12 -7.73 -16.68
C GLU A 197 -12.79 -8.94 -17.35
N ARG A 198 -12.72 -10.12 -16.71
CA ARG A 198 -13.40 -11.34 -17.19
C ARG A 198 -14.92 -11.19 -17.19
N ALA A 199 -15.49 -10.59 -16.15
CA ALA A 199 -16.93 -10.37 -16.06
C ALA A 199 -17.40 -9.41 -17.17
N THR A 200 -16.68 -8.32 -17.40
CA THR A 200 -16.97 -7.37 -18.48
C THR A 200 -16.89 -8.03 -19.84
N TYR A 201 -15.82 -8.79 -20.12
CA TYR A 201 -15.67 -9.52 -21.37
C TYR A 201 -16.84 -10.49 -21.63
N PHE A 202 -17.26 -11.22 -20.60
CA PHE A 202 -18.39 -12.13 -20.70
C PHE A 202 -19.72 -11.44 -20.97
N ILE A 203 -19.97 -10.30 -20.33
CA ILE A 203 -21.18 -9.50 -20.57
C ILE A 203 -21.22 -9.02 -22.02
N GLU A 204 -20.07 -8.62 -22.56
CA GLU A 204 -19.95 -8.08 -23.93
C GLU A 204 -20.01 -9.15 -25.02
N HIS A 205 -19.40 -10.33 -24.80
CA HIS A 205 -19.18 -11.34 -25.85
C HIS A 205 -19.98 -12.63 -25.65
N GLY A 206 -20.63 -12.81 -24.49
CA GLY A 206 -21.37 -14.01 -24.11
C GLY A 206 -20.49 -15.27 -24.02
N VAL A 207 -21.15 -16.42 -23.84
CA VAL A 207 -20.49 -17.74 -23.66
C VAL A 207 -19.70 -18.16 -24.91
N LYS A 208 -20.15 -17.78 -26.12
CA LYS A 208 -19.54 -18.22 -27.39
C LYS A 208 -18.15 -17.62 -27.66
N GLY A 209 -17.79 -16.53 -26.99
CA GLY A 209 -16.45 -15.92 -27.06
C GLY A 209 -15.49 -16.36 -25.94
N TRP A 210 -15.96 -17.18 -24.98
CA TRP A 210 -15.17 -17.71 -23.88
C TRP A 210 -14.56 -19.06 -24.30
N GLU A 211 -13.65 -19.04 -25.28
CA GLU A 211 -12.67 -20.13 -25.41
C GLU A 211 -11.70 -19.96 -24.24
N GLY A 212 -11.72 -20.90 -23.29
CA GLY A 212 -10.96 -20.80 -22.03
C GLY A 212 -9.49 -20.49 -22.22
N ARG A 213 -9.13 -19.20 -22.33
CA ARG A 213 -7.78 -18.68 -22.13
C ARG A 213 -7.47 -18.70 -20.64
N LEU A 214 -7.41 -19.92 -20.11
CA LEU A 214 -6.62 -20.23 -18.93
C LEU A 214 -5.16 -20.24 -19.38
N VAL A 215 -4.58 -19.04 -19.51
CA VAL A 215 -3.12 -18.91 -19.41
C VAL A 215 -2.83 -18.89 -17.91
N GLY A 216 -2.04 -19.87 -17.48
CA GLY A 216 -1.63 -20.07 -16.08
C GLY A 216 -0.89 -18.90 -15.47
#